data_AF-A0A7X3BYS4-F1
#
_entry.id   AF-A0A7X3BYS4-F1
#
_cell.length_a   1.000
_cell.length_b   1.000
_cell.length_c   1.000
_cell.angle_alpha   90.00
_cell.angle_beta   90.00
_cell.angle_gamma   90.00
#
_symmetry.space_group_name_H-M   'P 1'
#
loop_
_entity.id
_entity.type
_entity.pdbx_description
1 polymer ?
#
loop_
_entity_poly.entity_id
_entity_poly.type
_entity_poly.pdbx_seq_one_letter_code
_entity_poly.pdbx_strand_id
1 'polypeptide(L)'
;VFIIGARKTQLASFGLSFFKAKDLARLALSYLVILAFNILGVVLLRLMNETTTSNQSNINDLVQNSSLISSFFLLVLIAPICEEILCRGVIPKKLFRGKENVGYIVGTIIFALLHLPTNIPSLLIYGGMSTVLTWTVYKTQRLE
;
A
#
# COMPACT_ATOMS: atom_id res chain seq x y z
N VAL A 1 -15.82 -8.13 6.38
CA VAL A 1 -15.18 -9.48 6.37
C VAL A 1 -13.68 -9.42 6.60
N PHE A 2 -12.90 -8.66 5.82
CA PHE A 2 -11.44 -8.57 5.95
C PHE A 2 -10.93 -8.18 7.34
N ILE A 3 -11.45 -7.11 7.95
CA ILE A 3 -11.05 -6.67 9.29
C ILE A 3 -11.34 -7.73 10.37
N ILE A 4 -12.55 -8.32 10.35
CA ILE A 4 -12.94 -9.38 11.28
C ILE A 4 -12.07 -10.63 11.07
N GLY A 5 -11.78 -10.99 9.83
CA GLY A 5 -10.89 -12.09 9.46
C GLY A 5 -9.46 -11.85 9.95
N ALA A 6 -8.91 -10.66 9.74
CA ALA A 6 -7.57 -10.29 10.20
C ALA A 6 -7.44 -10.35 11.73
N ARG A 7 -8.46 -9.90 12.48
CA ARG A 7 -8.49 -10.04 13.94
C ARG A 7 -8.58 -11.51 14.38
N LYS A 8 -9.52 -12.27 13.81
CA LYS A 8 -9.69 -13.70 14.15
C LYS A 8 -8.46 -14.54 13.84
N THR A 9 -7.68 -14.15 12.84
CA THR A 9 -6.46 -14.87 12.41
C THR A 9 -5.18 -14.35 13.07
N GLN A 10 -5.29 -13.40 14.01
CA GLN A 10 -4.18 -12.74 14.72
C GLN A 10 -3.19 -12.03 13.77
N LEU A 11 -3.67 -11.56 12.62
CA LEU A 11 -2.85 -10.79 11.68
C LEU A 11 -2.67 -9.34 12.11
N ALA A 12 -3.68 -8.76 12.76
CA ALA A 12 -3.66 -7.40 13.29
C ALA A 12 -4.33 -7.34 14.67
N SER A 13 -3.71 -6.63 15.60
CA SER A 13 -4.29 -6.32 16.91
C SER A 13 -4.58 -4.83 16.95
N PHE A 14 -5.77 -4.42 16.49
CA PHE A 14 -6.20 -3.03 16.55
C PHE A 14 -6.32 -2.60 18.01
N GLY A 15 -5.24 -2.03 18.56
CA GLY A 15 -5.13 -1.53 19.91
C GLY A 15 -4.36 -0.21 19.92
N LEU A 16 -4.72 0.70 20.82
CA LEU A 16 -4.22 2.08 20.90
C LEU A 16 -2.75 2.19 21.38
N SER A 17 -1.98 1.10 21.41
CA SER A 17 -0.55 1.07 21.79
C SER A 17 0.38 1.68 20.74
N PHE A 18 -0.17 2.47 19.81
CA PHE A 18 0.47 3.04 18.63
C PHE A 18 1.35 4.26 18.92
N PHE A 19 1.08 4.95 20.03
CA PHE A 19 1.64 6.27 20.33
C PHE A 19 3.02 6.22 20.99
N LYS A 20 3.97 5.49 20.40
CA LYS A 20 5.39 5.65 20.76
C LYS A 20 6.05 6.59 19.76
N ALA A 21 6.83 7.56 20.24
CA ALA A 21 7.49 8.57 19.40
C ALA A 21 8.32 7.93 18.27
N LYS A 22 9.00 6.81 18.54
CA LYS A 22 9.76 6.05 17.55
C LYS A 22 8.91 5.47 16.41
N ASP A 23 7.66 5.10 16.69
CA ASP A 23 6.76 4.49 15.73
C ASP A 23 6.14 5.60 14.87
N LEU A 24 5.79 6.74 15.48
CA LEU A 24 5.38 7.94 14.75
C LEU A 24 6.49 8.48 13.83
N ALA A 25 7.74 8.54 14.32
CA ALA A 25 8.88 8.96 13.50
C ALA A 25 9.11 8.03 12.30
N ARG A 26 8.94 6.71 12.48
CA ARG A 26 9.03 5.74 11.39
C ARG A 26 7.91 5.94 10.36
N LEU A 27 6.68 6.19 10.81
CA LEU A 27 5.56 6.46 9.91
C LEU A 27 5.78 7.75 9.12
N ALA A 28 6.23 8.82 9.78
CA ALA A 28 6.59 10.06 9.13
C ALA A 28 7.70 9.86 8.08
N LEU A 29 8.77 9.14 8.44
CA LEU A 29 9.84 8.80 7.49
C LEU A 29 9.30 7.98 6.31
N SER A 30 8.46 6.97 6.58
CA SER A 30 7.87 6.14 5.53
C SER A 30 7.06 6.98 4.55
N TYR A 31 6.23 7.88 5.07
CA TYR A 31 5.45 8.81 4.26
C TYR A 31 6.35 9.72 3.41
N LEU A 32 7.44 10.27 3.99
CA LEU A 32 8.39 11.10 3.25
C LEU A 32 9.09 10.34 2.10
N VAL A 33 9.46 9.07 2.33
CA VAL A 33 10.07 8.25 1.29
C VAL A 33 9.07 7.89 0.20
N ILE A 34 7.82 7.57 0.56
CA ILE A 34 6.74 7.35 -0.42
C ILE A 34 6.50 8.62 -1.24
N LEU A 35 6.50 9.78 -0.59
CA LEU A 35 6.36 11.07 -1.26
C LEU A 35 7.51 11.32 -2.25
N ALA A 36 8.75 10.98 -1.87
CA ALA A 36 9.92 11.10 -2.74
C ALA A 36 9.80 10.21 -3.99
N PHE A 37 9.38 8.95 -3.84
CA PHE A 37 9.09 8.06 -4.98
C PHE A 37 7.99 8.62 -5.88
N ASN A 38 6.94 9.18 -5.29
CA ASN A 38 5.85 9.81 -6.05
C ASN A 38 6.35 11.04 -6.85
N ILE A 39 7.11 11.94 -6.22
CA ILE A 39 7.67 13.12 -6.90
C ILE A 39 8.57 12.68 -8.05
N LEU A 40 9.48 11.74 -7.80
CA LEU A 40 10.37 11.20 -8.83
C LEU A 40 9.56 10.57 -9.98
N GLY A 41 8.57 9.74 -9.66
CA GLY A 41 7.69 9.14 -10.65
C GLY A 41 6.94 10.17 -11.49
N VAL A 42 6.39 11.22 -10.88
CA VAL A 42 5.71 12.32 -11.59
C VAL A 42 6.66 13.09 -12.50
N VAL A 43 7.90 13.35 -12.05
CA VAL A 43 8.93 13.96 -12.91
C VAL A 43 9.20 13.08 -14.13
N LEU A 44 9.37 11.77 -13.94
CA LEU A 44 9.61 10.84 -15.04
C LEU A 44 8.39 10.73 -15.98
N LEU A 45 7.16 10.73 -15.46
CA LEU A 45 5.94 10.78 -16.28
C LEU A 45 5.93 12.01 -17.19
N ARG A 46 6.25 13.19 -16.64
CA ARG A 46 6.31 14.42 -17.44
C ARG A 46 7.40 14.38 -18.52
N LEU A 47 8.54 13.75 -18.24
CA LEU A 47 9.58 13.51 -19.25
C LEU A 47 9.11 12.54 -20.36
N MET A 48 8.10 11.73 -20.09
CA MET A 48 7.43 10.85 -21.06
C MET A 48 6.17 11.48 -21.69
N ASN A 49 5.95 12.78 -21.49
CA ASN A 49 4.74 13.51 -21.90
C ASN A 49 3.43 12.95 -21.32
N GLU A 50 3.49 12.26 -20.19
CA GLU A 50 2.33 11.82 -19.42
C GLU A 50 2.03 12.77 -18.25
N THR A 51 0.76 12.98 -17.96
CA THR A 51 0.32 13.88 -16.87
C THR A 51 0.09 13.14 -15.55
N THR A 52 -0.26 11.85 -15.62
CA THR A 52 -0.57 10.99 -14.47
C THR A 52 -0.49 9.52 -14.87
N THR A 53 -0.59 8.60 -13.90
CA THR A 53 -0.64 7.15 -14.19
C THR A 53 -2.01 6.74 -14.74
N SER A 54 -2.06 5.69 -15.55
CA SER A 54 -3.34 5.13 -16.03
C SER A 54 -4.28 4.76 -14.87
N ASN A 55 -3.74 4.16 -13.81
CA ASN A 55 -4.52 3.82 -12.61
C ASN A 55 -5.11 5.07 -11.92
N GLN A 56 -4.37 6.17 -11.78
CA GLN A 56 -4.90 7.40 -11.21
C GLN A 56 -5.96 8.05 -12.11
N SER A 57 -5.81 7.97 -13.44
CA SER A 57 -6.85 8.41 -14.38
C SER A 57 -8.15 7.63 -14.17
N ASN A 58 -8.08 6.31 -14.09
CA ASN A 58 -9.25 5.46 -13.85
C ASN A 58 -9.92 5.75 -12.50
N ILE A 59 -9.12 6.03 -11.45
CA ILE A 59 -9.64 6.45 -10.15
C ILE A 59 -10.35 7.80 -10.26
N ASN A 60 -9.79 8.77 -10.98
CA ASN A 60 -10.41 10.07 -11.18
C ASN A 60 -11.77 9.93 -11.90
N ASP A 61 -11.82 9.09 -12.94
CA ASP A 61 -13.05 8.80 -13.66
C ASP A 61 -14.08 8.12 -12.76
N LEU A 62 -13.66 7.14 -11.94
CA LEU A 62 -14.53 6.48 -10.96
C LEU A 62 -15.11 7.50 -9.96
N VAL A 63 -14.28 8.41 -9.43
CA VAL A 63 -14.70 9.43 -8.47
C VAL A 63 -15.67 10.42 -9.11
N GLN A 64 -15.44 10.84 -10.35
CA GLN A 64 -16.32 11.75 -11.08
C GLN A 64 -17.68 11.12 -11.40
N ASN A 65 -17.73 9.81 -11.64
CA ASN A 65 -18.95 9.08 -12.00
C ASN A 65 -19.66 8.42 -10.81
N SER A 66 -19.16 8.58 -9.58
CA SER A 66 -19.71 7.96 -8.38
C SER A 66 -20.00 8.97 -7.28
N SER A 67 -20.76 8.56 -6.26
CA SER A 67 -20.95 9.39 -5.06
C SER A 67 -19.61 9.63 -4.35
N LEU A 68 -19.27 10.91 -4.09
CA LEU A 68 -18.07 11.30 -3.36
C LEU A 68 -17.92 10.56 -2.01
N ILE A 69 -19.03 10.37 -1.31
CA ILE A 69 -19.05 9.66 -0.03
C ILE A 69 -18.64 8.20 -0.25
N SER A 70 -19.21 7.53 -1.26
CA SER A 70 -18.87 6.14 -1.57
C SER A 70 -17.41 6.01 -2.00
N SER A 71 -16.94 6.88 -2.89
CA SER A 71 -15.55 6.91 -3.35
C SER A 71 -14.56 7.15 -2.21
N PHE A 72 -14.89 8.03 -1.26
CA PHE A 72 -14.08 8.25 -0.07
C PHE A 72 -13.91 6.96 0.75
N PHE A 73 -15.02 6.31 1.12
CA PHE A 73 -14.95 5.07 1.90
C PHE A 73 -14.18 3.98 1.15
N LEU A 74 -14.41 3.84 -0.15
CA LEU A 74 -13.73 2.84 -0.96
C LEU A 74 -12.23 3.08 -1.03
N LEU A 75 -11.82 4.27 -1.48
CA LEU A 75 -10.43 4.57 -1.85
C LEU A 75 -9.55 4.91 -0.64
N VAL A 76 -10.11 5.54 0.40
CA VAL A 76 -9.34 6.01 1.55
C VAL A 76 -9.29 4.97 2.67
N LEU A 77 -10.32 4.13 2.78
CA LEU A 77 -10.44 3.19 3.90
C LEU A 77 -10.45 1.74 3.43
N ILE A 78 -11.42 1.34 2.61
CA ILE A 78 -11.66 -0.07 2.32
C ILE A 78 -10.52 -0.67 1.50
N ALA A 79 -10.15 -0.06 0.38
CA ALA A 79 -9.11 -0.57 -0.50
C ALA A 79 -7.74 -0.64 0.21
N PRO A 80 -7.23 0.42 0.87
CA PRO A 80 -5.96 0.34 1.57
C PRO A 80 -5.94 -0.73 2.69
N ILE A 81 -7.01 -0.85 3.47
CA ILE A 81 -7.11 -1.89 4.52
C ILE A 81 -7.05 -3.30 3.91
N CYS A 82 -7.77 -3.54 2.82
CA CYS A 82 -7.76 -4.81 2.12
C CYS A 82 -6.38 -5.13 1.54
N GLU A 83 -5.72 -4.14 0.92
CA GLU A 83 -4.38 -4.25 0.35
C GLU A 83 -3.35 -4.63 1.41
N GLU A 84 -3.34 -3.98 2.58
CA GLU A 84 -2.42 -4.31 3.67
C GLU A 84 -2.64 -5.72 4.22
N ILE A 85 -3.91 -6.06 4.50
CA ILE A 85 -4.26 -7.39 5.01
C ILE A 85 -3.83 -8.47 4.02
N LEU A 86 -4.05 -8.28 2.73
CA LEU A 86 -3.69 -9.26 1.71
C LEU A 86 -2.16 -9.33 1.52
N CYS A 87 -1.53 -8.20 1.20
CA CYS A 87 -0.15 -8.14 0.71
C CYS A 87 0.88 -8.28 1.83
N ARG A 88 0.59 -7.81 3.05
CA ARG A 88 1.53 -7.82 4.18
C ARG A 88 1.06 -8.71 5.33
N GLY A 89 -0.19 -9.16 5.31
CA GLY A 89 -0.76 -10.13 6.25
C GLY A 89 -0.82 -11.54 5.68
N VAL A 90 -1.79 -11.79 4.80
CA VAL A 90 -2.14 -13.13 4.31
C VAL A 90 -1.01 -13.76 3.49
N ILE A 91 -0.49 -13.04 2.49
CA ILE A 91 0.57 -13.59 1.63
C ILE A 91 1.79 -14.01 2.46
N PRO A 92 2.45 -13.12 3.22
CA PRO A 92 3.63 -13.52 3.99
C PRO A 92 3.33 -14.46 5.16
N LYS A 93 2.31 -14.18 5.97
CA LYS A 93 2.12 -14.89 7.25
C LYS A 93 1.26 -16.16 7.14
N LYS A 94 0.52 -16.36 6.04
CA LYS A 94 -0.32 -17.55 5.83
C LYS A 94 0.14 -18.38 4.64
N LEU A 95 0.28 -17.79 3.45
CA LEU A 95 0.65 -18.55 2.25
C LEU A 95 2.14 -18.96 2.26
N PHE A 96 3.01 -18.06 2.73
CA PHE A 96 4.46 -18.29 2.83
C PHE A 96 4.91 -18.50 4.28
N ARG A 97 4.08 -19.12 5.12
CA ARG A 97 4.43 -19.39 6.52
C ARG A 97 5.72 -20.22 6.63
N GLY A 98 6.65 -19.78 7.48
CA GLY A 98 8.01 -20.33 7.60
C GLY A 98 9.01 -19.83 6.55
N LYS A 99 8.56 -19.03 5.57
CA LYS A 99 9.37 -18.32 4.58
C LYS A 99 8.83 -16.89 4.39
N GLU A 100 8.48 -16.24 5.48
CA GLU A 100 7.78 -14.95 5.49
C GLU A 100 8.52 -13.88 4.68
N ASN A 101 9.86 -13.89 4.70
CA ASN A 101 10.70 -12.98 3.92
C ASN A 101 10.43 -13.08 2.41
N VAL A 102 10.29 -14.31 1.89
CA VAL A 102 9.91 -14.55 0.48
C VAL A 102 8.48 -14.07 0.25
N GLY A 103 7.59 -14.34 1.20
CA GLY A 103 6.22 -13.88 1.14
C GLY A 103 6.09 -12.35 1.13
N TYR A 104 6.94 -11.62 1.83
CA TYR A 104 6.96 -10.15 1.77
C TYR A 104 7.42 -9.63 0.42
N ILE A 105 8.40 -10.29 -0.21
CA ILE A 105 8.83 -9.96 -1.59
C ILE A 105 7.67 -10.22 -2.56
N VAL A 106 7.03 -11.38 -2.47
CA VAL A 106 5.88 -11.74 -3.31
C VAL A 106 4.72 -10.78 -3.10
N GLY A 107 4.39 -10.43 -1.86
CA GLY A 107 3.36 -9.44 -1.54
C GLY A 107 3.69 -8.04 -2.08
N THR A 108 4.97 -7.66 -2.06
CA THR A 108 5.43 -6.38 -2.63
C THR A 108 5.18 -6.33 -4.14
N ILE A 109 5.54 -7.41 -4.85
CA ILE A 109 5.36 -7.55 -6.30
C ILE A 109 3.87 -7.59 -6.65
N ILE A 110 3.07 -8.39 -5.95
CA ILE A 110 1.63 -8.51 -6.20
C ILE A 110 0.95 -7.15 -6.03
N PHE A 111 1.25 -6.40 -4.96
CA PHE A 111 0.70 -5.06 -4.76
C PHE A 111 1.03 -4.15 -5.95
N ALA A 112 2.29 -4.13 -6.40
CA ALA A 112 2.70 -3.28 -7.53
C ALA A 112 1.95 -3.67 -8.82
N LEU A 113 1.78 -4.96 -9.08
CA LEU A 113 1.07 -5.46 -10.26
C LEU A 113 -0.45 -5.23 -10.20
N LEU A 114 -1.06 -5.26 -9.02
CA LEU A 114 -2.49 -4.94 -8.85
C LEU A 114 -2.82 -3.49 -9.23
N HIS A 115 -1.83 -2.60 -9.20
CA HIS A 115 -1.97 -1.22 -9.67
C HIS A 115 -1.81 -1.07 -11.19
N LEU A 116 -1.60 -2.18 -11.91
CA LEU A 116 -1.51 -2.24 -13.37
C LEU A 116 -0.59 -1.16 -13.96
N PRO A 117 0.69 -1.09 -13.56
CA PRO A 117 1.61 -0.10 -14.09
C PRO A 117 1.81 -0.32 -15.60
N THR A 118 1.60 0.73 -16.38
CA THR A 118 1.70 0.71 -17.84
C THR A 118 3.06 1.19 -18.35
N ASN A 119 3.91 1.73 -17.45
CA ASN A 119 5.22 2.28 -17.77
C ASN A 119 6.16 2.22 -16.55
N ILE A 120 7.44 2.50 -16.78
CA ILE A 120 8.46 2.48 -15.73
C ILE A 120 8.17 3.47 -14.59
N PRO A 121 7.72 4.71 -14.84
CA PRO A 121 7.37 5.64 -13.76
C PRO A 121 6.24 5.15 -12.86
N SER A 122 5.16 4.58 -13.43
CA SER A 122 4.07 4.02 -12.62
C SER A 122 4.53 2.79 -11.81
N LEU A 123 5.38 1.93 -12.39
CA LEU A 123 6.00 0.82 -11.65
C LEU A 123 6.86 1.33 -10.49
N LEU A 124 7.61 2.42 -10.69
CA LEU A 124 8.40 3.06 -9.64
C LEU A 124 7.52 3.62 -8.51
N ILE A 125 6.41 4.29 -8.85
CA ILE A 125 5.47 4.86 -7.87
C ILE A 125 4.88 3.75 -7.00
N TYR A 126 4.22 2.76 -7.62
CA TYR A 126 3.52 1.71 -6.88
C TYR A 126 4.47 0.70 -6.26
N GLY A 127 5.55 0.33 -6.95
CA GLY A 127 6.59 -0.55 -6.43
C GLY A 127 7.38 0.08 -5.29
N GLY A 128 7.75 1.36 -5.41
CA GLY A 128 8.41 2.13 -4.36
C GLY A 128 7.52 2.25 -3.13
N MET A 129 6.25 2.63 -3.31
CA MET A 129 5.26 2.66 -2.22
C MET A 129 5.15 1.31 -1.53
N SER A 130 4.99 0.24 -2.32
CA SER A 130 4.83 -1.11 -1.78
C SER A 130 6.02 -1.58 -0.96
N THR A 131 7.23 -1.24 -1.42
CA THR A 131 8.48 -1.58 -0.76
C THR A 131 8.57 -0.89 0.59
N VAL A 132 8.24 0.40 0.67
CA VAL A 132 8.28 1.17 1.92
C VAL A 132 7.23 0.66 2.91
N LEU A 133 5.99 0.41 2.48
CA LEU A 133 4.95 -0.14 3.34
C LEU A 133 5.32 -1.52 3.88
N THR A 134 5.85 -2.38 3.02
CA THR A 134 6.35 -3.71 3.42
C THR A 134 7.52 -3.61 4.39
N TRP A 135 8.45 -2.68 4.19
CA TRP A 135 9.54 -2.43 5.14
C TRP A 135 9.01 -1.99 6.51
N THR A 136 8.00 -1.12 6.54
CA THR A 136 7.38 -0.66 7.79
C THR A 136 6.80 -1.83 8.56
N VAL A 137 5.97 -2.66 7.92
CA VAL A 137 5.39 -3.86 8.55
C VAL A 137 6.47 -4.85 8.97
N TYR A 138 7.50 -5.05 8.14
CA TYR A 138 8.61 -5.95 8.47
C TYR A 138 9.40 -5.47 9.70
N LYS A 139 9.54 -4.15 9.90
CA LYS A 139 10.25 -3.59 11.06
C LYS A 139 9.37 -3.52 12.31
N THR A 140 8.09 -3.25 12.19
CA THR A 140 7.17 -3.15 13.33
C THR A 140 6.58 -4.48 13.73
N GLN A 141 6.54 -5.45 12.81
CA GLN A 141 5.79 -6.71 12.90
C GLN A 141 4.27 -6.51 13.10
N ARG A 142 3.77 -5.31 12.78
CA ARG A 142 2.38 -4.87 12.99
C ARG A 142 1.75 -4.47 11.66
N LEU A 143 0.47 -4.78 11.48
CA LEU A 143 -0.32 -4.38 10.31
C LEU A 143 -1.15 -3.12 10.56
N GLU A 144 -1.58 -2.90 11.81
CA GLU A 144 -2.24 -1.66 12.20
C GLU A 144 -1.31 -0.44 12.15
#